data_AF-A0A542XE54-F1
#
_entry.id   AF-A0A542XE54-F1
#
_cell.length_a   1.000
_cell.length_b   1.000
_cell.length_c   1.000
_cell.angle_alpha   90.00
_cell.angle_beta   90.00
_cell.angle_gamma   90.00
#
_symmetry.space_group_name_H-M   'P 1'
#
loop_
_entity.id
_entity.type
_entity.pdbx_description
1 polymer ?
#
loop_
_entity_poly.entity_id
_entity_poly.type
_entity_poly.pdbx_seq_one_letter_code
_entity_poly.pdbx_strand_id
1 'polypeptide(L)'
;MSTSVDPHRVAESHPSTLRPVPQPRPEVASRARTDRLRRFRVGLFLTDFVMVAVALASAQFFRFGAEAAQVAGSEIRYASLTLALAVGWSIALLLRGAYRPDVLGHGSKEFVITITATVQLFALVALLSYALRYQLARGYVLVALPLGILLLMLSHWLWRRRLVRLRRDGELSVRVLAVGDSLHIAQLIEATDREPGAGFRVEGICSDESPGDGQVHGRPVVGRELQAATVAIEGGYDLVAWAGSRSGPEALKRLGWALEGTRTGLVVLPGLIDIAGPRLSATPVSGLPLLYVERPTFSGPKLVAKVAMDYLLTIPMLLLLLPVWALTAVAIWVDDRGPLFYRQERIGQNGRPFRIWKFRSMRVGADSEELDLREGEHDGSGLLFKDRDDPRVTRVGRLLRRFSIDETPQLINVLRGDMSLVGPRPPLPHEVAGYENDVRRRLLVRPGATGLWQINGRSDLSWQESVRLDLYYVENWSVLGDLVILGRTVGAVVQGRGAY
;
A
#
# COMPACT_ATOMS: atom_id res chain seq x y z
N MET A 1 56.63 61.98 -7.31
CA MET A 1 55.70 61.14 -6.54
C MET A 1 55.01 60.23 -7.54
N SER A 2 55.55 59.02 -7.77
CA SER A 2 55.13 57.73 -7.17
C SER A 2 53.63 57.47 -7.46
N THR A 3 53.21 56.49 -8.27
CA THR A 3 53.57 55.06 -8.27
C THR A 3 53.23 54.39 -9.61
N SER A 4 53.97 53.33 -9.90
CA SER A 4 53.83 52.39 -11.01
C SER A 4 52.55 51.55 -10.96
N VAL A 5 51.94 51.31 -12.11
CA VAL A 5 50.88 50.31 -12.31
C VAL A 5 51.55 48.94 -12.56
N ASP A 6 51.28 47.98 -11.70
CA ASP A 6 51.74 46.59 -11.79
C ASP A 6 50.60 45.71 -12.36
N PRO A 7 50.79 45.00 -13.50
CA PRO A 7 49.71 44.27 -14.17
C PRO A 7 49.73 42.77 -13.84
N HIS A 8 49.69 42.37 -12.57
CA HIS A 8 49.45 40.96 -12.21
C HIS A 8 48.72 40.83 -10.86
N ARG A 9 47.39 40.70 -10.90
CA ARG A 9 46.61 40.02 -9.84
C ARG A 9 45.52 39.16 -10.46
N VAL A 10 45.91 37.94 -10.84
CA VAL A 10 44.99 36.82 -10.95
C VAL A 10 44.62 36.45 -9.51
N ALA A 11 43.34 36.59 -9.16
CA ALA A 11 42.81 36.12 -7.90
C ALA A 11 42.73 34.58 -7.95
N GLU A 12 43.65 33.90 -7.26
CA GLU A 12 43.55 32.48 -6.99
C GLU A 12 42.36 32.22 -6.06
N SER A 13 41.26 31.72 -6.62
CA SER A 13 40.17 31.15 -5.82
C SER A 13 40.58 29.75 -5.36
N HIS A 14 40.90 29.61 -4.08
CA HIS A 14 41.07 28.29 -3.45
C HIS A 14 39.80 27.45 -3.61
N PRO A 15 39.89 26.19 -4.07
CA PRO A 15 38.76 25.27 -3.99
C PRO A 15 38.48 24.97 -2.52
N SER A 16 37.28 25.26 -2.07
CA SER A 16 36.79 24.85 -0.76
C SER A 16 36.81 23.33 -0.69
N THR A 17 37.84 22.77 -0.06
CA THR A 17 37.92 21.35 0.26
C THR A 17 36.81 21.03 1.26
N LEU A 18 35.67 20.57 0.77
CA LEU A 18 34.66 19.90 1.58
C LEU A 18 35.36 18.76 2.32
N ARG A 19 35.43 18.86 3.66
CA ARG A 19 35.92 17.76 4.48
C ARG A 19 35.04 16.54 4.20
N PRO A 20 35.59 15.40 3.73
CA PRO A 20 34.80 14.20 3.62
C PRO A 20 34.38 13.79 5.03
N VAL A 21 33.07 13.77 5.29
CA VAL A 21 32.52 13.13 6.48
C VAL A 21 33.02 11.68 6.46
N PRO A 22 33.59 11.14 7.57
CA PRO A 22 34.09 9.77 7.59
C PRO A 22 32.93 8.82 7.33
N GLN A 23 32.79 8.36 6.08
CA GLN A 23 31.84 7.32 5.76
C GLN A 23 32.46 5.99 6.20
N PRO A 24 31.70 5.13 6.91
CA PRO A 24 32.18 3.79 7.21
C PRO A 24 32.56 3.09 5.90
N ARG A 25 33.65 2.32 5.91
CA ARG A 25 34.11 1.59 4.71
C ARG A 25 32.94 0.80 4.11
N PRO A 26 32.72 0.88 2.79
CA PRO A 26 31.63 0.25 2.06
C PRO A 26 31.25 -1.17 2.53
N GLU A 27 32.25 -2.02 2.73
CA GLU A 27 32.10 -3.44 3.06
C GLU A 27 31.59 -3.68 4.50
N VAL A 28 31.92 -2.79 5.43
CA VAL A 28 31.53 -2.91 6.84
C VAL A 28 30.05 -2.53 6.99
N ALA A 29 29.62 -1.47 6.31
CA ALA A 29 28.24 -1.00 6.33
C ALA A 29 27.28 -2.02 5.71
N SER A 30 27.67 -2.65 4.59
CA SER A 30 26.83 -3.64 3.92
C SER A 30 26.70 -4.95 4.68
N ARG A 31 27.80 -5.46 5.27
CA ARG A 31 27.77 -6.66 6.13
C ARG A 31 26.93 -6.41 7.37
N ALA A 32 27.14 -5.28 8.05
CA ALA A 32 26.35 -4.88 9.21
C ALA A 32 24.85 -4.80 8.90
N ARG A 33 24.47 -4.28 7.71
CA ARG A 33 23.08 -4.27 7.27
C ARG A 33 22.54 -5.69 7.07
N THR A 34 23.26 -6.54 6.33
CA THR A 34 22.84 -7.93 6.08
C THR A 34 22.62 -8.69 7.39
N ASP A 35 23.51 -8.49 8.37
CA ASP A 35 23.39 -9.10 9.69
C ASP A 35 22.21 -8.54 10.51
N ARG A 36 21.97 -7.22 10.48
CA ARG A 36 20.79 -6.62 11.10
C ARG A 36 19.50 -7.13 10.45
N LEU A 37 19.46 -7.24 9.12
CA LEU A 37 18.31 -7.77 8.39
C LEU A 37 18.07 -9.25 8.69
N ARG A 38 19.14 -10.05 8.80
CA ARG A 38 19.06 -11.45 9.24
C ARG A 38 18.47 -11.55 10.65
N ARG A 39 18.96 -10.75 11.60
CA ARG A 39 18.41 -10.71 12.98
C ARG A 39 16.94 -10.27 12.99
N PHE A 40 16.58 -9.29 12.17
CA PHE A 40 15.19 -8.87 12.01
C PHE A 40 14.29 -10.02 11.55
N ARG A 41 14.72 -10.76 10.52
CA ARG A 41 13.98 -11.92 9.97
C ARG A 41 13.85 -13.06 10.97
N VAL A 42 14.92 -13.36 11.70
CA VAL A 42 14.90 -14.36 12.79
C VAL A 42 13.94 -13.91 13.89
N GLY A 43 13.94 -12.63 14.26
CA GLY A 43 13.00 -12.08 15.22
C GLY A 43 11.54 -12.27 14.80
N LEU A 44 11.20 -11.94 13.55
CA LEU A 44 9.87 -12.14 12.99
C LEU A 44 9.46 -13.63 12.98
N PHE A 45 10.37 -14.52 12.57
CA PHE A 45 10.14 -15.96 12.59
C PHE A 45 9.86 -16.48 14.01
N LEU A 46 10.65 -16.06 15.00
CA LEU A 46 10.46 -16.47 16.39
C LEU A 46 9.13 -15.94 16.96
N THR A 47 8.75 -14.70 16.65
CA THR A 47 7.44 -14.18 17.08
C THR A 47 6.28 -14.92 16.42
N ASP A 48 6.40 -15.25 15.14
CA ASP A 48 5.37 -16.01 14.43
C ASP A 48 5.24 -17.44 15.00
N PHE A 49 6.36 -18.08 15.34
CA PHE A 49 6.35 -19.36 16.04
C PHE A 49 5.59 -19.28 17.37
N VAL A 50 5.84 -18.23 18.16
CA VAL A 50 5.11 -17.98 19.42
C VAL A 50 3.62 -17.72 19.15
N MET A 51 3.27 -16.91 18.15
CA MET A 51 1.86 -16.64 17.80
C MET A 51 1.13 -17.91 17.37
N VAL A 52 1.78 -18.77 16.58
CA VAL A 52 1.25 -20.09 16.22
C VAL A 52 1.06 -20.95 17.46
N ALA A 53 2.07 -21.04 18.33
CA ALA A 53 1.97 -21.82 19.57
C ALA A 53 0.81 -21.33 20.45
N VAL A 54 0.62 -20.01 20.58
CA VAL A 54 -0.51 -19.40 21.33
C VAL A 54 -1.85 -19.74 20.68
N ALA A 55 -1.96 -19.67 19.34
CA ALA A 55 -3.19 -20.02 18.64
C ALA A 55 -3.57 -21.49 18.85
N LEU A 56 -2.59 -22.39 18.76
CA LEU A 56 -2.82 -23.83 18.94
C LEU A 56 -3.11 -24.18 20.41
N ALA A 57 -2.41 -23.59 21.36
CA ALA A 57 -2.69 -23.75 22.80
C ALA A 57 -4.09 -23.24 23.16
N SER A 58 -4.49 -22.10 22.59
CA SER A 58 -5.85 -21.56 22.76
C SER A 58 -6.90 -22.51 22.18
N ALA A 59 -6.67 -23.05 20.98
CA ALA A 59 -7.57 -24.03 20.37
C ALA A 59 -7.69 -25.32 21.18
N GLN A 60 -6.58 -25.77 21.79
CA GLN A 60 -6.58 -26.91 22.70
C GLN A 60 -7.40 -26.58 23.97
N PHE A 61 -7.18 -25.42 24.58
CA PHE A 61 -7.92 -24.97 25.76
C PHE A 61 -9.43 -24.84 25.50
N PHE A 62 -9.84 -24.17 24.43
CA PHE A 62 -11.27 -24.01 24.08
C PHE A 62 -11.96 -25.33 23.74
N ARG A 63 -11.23 -26.30 23.17
CA ARG A 63 -11.82 -27.59 22.77
C ARG A 63 -11.93 -28.58 23.93
N PHE A 64 -10.93 -28.64 24.80
CA PHE A 64 -10.84 -29.66 25.86
C PHE A 64 -11.14 -29.11 27.26
N GLY A 65 -11.25 -27.79 27.42
CA GLY A 65 -11.51 -27.13 28.70
C GLY A 65 -10.33 -27.24 29.68
N ALA A 66 -10.55 -26.81 30.92
CA ALA A 66 -9.61 -27.01 32.03
C ALA A 66 -9.66 -28.45 32.61
N GLU A 67 -10.64 -29.26 32.20
CA GLU A 67 -10.82 -30.66 32.63
C GLU A 67 -10.17 -31.67 31.67
N ALA A 68 -9.06 -31.27 31.03
CA ALA A 68 -8.27 -32.16 30.18
C ALA A 68 -7.60 -33.33 30.96
N ALA A 69 -7.64 -33.25 32.29
CA ALA A 69 -7.03 -34.20 33.23
C ALA A 69 -7.64 -35.62 33.27
N GLN A 70 -8.78 -35.90 32.61
CA GLN A 70 -9.41 -37.23 32.71
C GLN A 70 -9.05 -38.24 31.61
N VAL A 71 -8.26 -37.89 30.59
CA VAL A 71 -7.86 -38.84 29.53
C VAL A 71 -6.39 -38.66 29.12
N ALA A 72 -5.48 -39.16 29.96
CA ALA A 72 -4.02 -39.09 29.76
C ALA A 72 -3.53 -39.62 28.39
N GLY A 73 -4.24 -40.59 27.78
CA GLY A 73 -3.90 -41.13 26.46
C GLY A 73 -4.28 -40.23 25.27
N SER A 74 -5.24 -39.32 25.44
CA SER A 74 -5.64 -38.35 24.41
C SER A 74 -4.80 -37.09 24.46
N GLU A 75 -4.34 -36.68 25.64
CA GLU A 75 -3.49 -35.50 25.83
C GLU A 75 -2.14 -35.65 25.14
N ILE A 76 -1.45 -36.80 25.28
CA ILE A 76 -0.15 -37.04 24.64
C ILE A 76 -0.27 -37.03 23.10
N ARG A 77 -1.40 -37.53 22.57
CA ARG A 77 -1.68 -37.53 21.12
C ARG A 77 -1.98 -36.13 20.59
N TYR A 78 -2.71 -35.30 21.34
CA TYR A 78 -2.99 -33.92 20.95
C TYR A 78 -1.78 -33.00 21.17
N ALA A 79 -0.96 -33.21 22.20
CA ALA A 79 0.27 -32.46 22.41
C ALA A 79 1.30 -32.72 21.29
N SER A 80 1.48 -33.98 20.90
CA SER A 80 2.36 -34.34 19.76
C SER A 80 1.81 -33.80 18.44
N LEU A 81 0.49 -33.85 18.23
CA LEU A 81 -0.16 -33.23 17.06
C LEU A 81 0.00 -31.70 17.05
N THR A 82 -0.19 -31.03 18.19
CA THR A 82 -0.01 -29.58 18.34
C THR A 82 1.43 -29.17 18.02
N LEU A 83 2.41 -29.92 18.53
CA LEU A 83 3.82 -29.67 18.23
C LEU A 83 4.13 -29.90 16.74
N ALA A 84 3.67 -31.02 16.18
CA ALA A 84 3.85 -31.33 14.76
C ALA A 84 3.20 -30.26 13.87
N LEU A 85 2.02 -29.77 14.25
CA LEU A 85 1.33 -28.70 13.55
C LEU A 85 2.05 -27.36 13.69
N ALA A 86 2.57 -27.01 14.86
CA ALA A 86 3.35 -25.77 15.06
C ALA A 86 4.62 -25.75 14.19
N VAL A 87 5.35 -26.87 14.17
CA VAL A 87 6.54 -27.06 13.33
C VAL A 87 6.17 -27.03 11.86
N GLY A 88 5.14 -27.80 11.46
CA GLY A 88 4.65 -27.85 10.09
C GLY A 88 4.17 -26.48 9.58
N TRP A 89 3.54 -25.68 10.43
CA TRP A 89 3.09 -24.33 10.10
C TRP A 89 4.28 -23.39 9.90
N SER A 90 5.27 -23.47 10.77
CA SER A 90 6.49 -22.67 10.67
C SER A 90 7.27 -23.02 9.39
N ILE A 91 7.35 -24.30 9.05
CA ILE A 91 7.94 -24.78 7.78
C ILE A 91 7.13 -24.29 6.58
N ALA A 92 5.80 -24.36 6.63
CA ALA A 92 4.95 -23.88 5.54
C ALA A 92 5.16 -22.38 5.26
N LEU A 93 5.29 -21.55 6.31
CA LEU A 93 5.60 -20.13 6.18
C LEU A 93 7.01 -19.89 5.59
N LEU A 94 8.00 -20.67 6.03
CA LEU A 94 9.37 -20.61 5.49
C LEU A 94 9.40 -20.96 4.00
N LEU A 95 8.81 -22.10 3.61
CA LEU A 95 8.79 -22.58 2.22
C LEU A 95 8.05 -21.64 1.29
N ARG A 96 7.00 -20.97 1.78
CA ARG A 96 6.25 -19.96 1.03
C ARG A 96 6.96 -18.61 0.94
N GLY A 97 8.08 -18.44 1.65
CA GLY A 97 8.89 -17.24 1.59
C GLY A 97 8.33 -16.06 2.40
N ALA A 98 7.55 -16.32 3.45
CA ALA A 98 6.95 -15.27 4.30
C ALA A 98 7.98 -14.31 4.92
N TYR A 99 9.24 -14.77 5.05
CA TYR A 99 10.33 -14.02 5.66
C TYR A 99 11.40 -13.55 4.65
N ARG A 100 11.08 -13.51 3.35
CA ARG A 100 12.02 -13.07 2.31
C ARG A 100 12.17 -11.55 2.30
N PRO A 101 13.39 -10.99 2.16
CA PRO A 101 13.62 -9.54 2.16
C PRO A 101 12.81 -8.77 1.11
N ASP A 102 12.62 -9.36 -0.08
CA ASP A 102 11.89 -8.77 -1.21
C ASP A 102 10.37 -8.70 -0.99
N VAL A 103 9.85 -9.43 0.01
CA VAL A 103 8.43 -9.49 0.37
C VAL A 103 8.10 -8.53 1.52
N LEU A 104 9.07 -8.25 2.40
CA LEU A 104 8.84 -7.54 3.65
C LEU A 104 8.81 -6.01 3.49
N GLY A 105 7.86 -5.39 4.19
CA GLY A 105 7.86 -3.95 4.43
C GLY A 105 7.02 -3.11 3.48
N HIS A 106 6.59 -3.63 2.32
CA HIS A 106 5.73 -2.91 1.38
C HIS A 106 4.69 -3.83 0.71
N GLY A 107 3.63 -3.23 0.19
CA GLY A 107 2.58 -3.94 -0.55
C GLY A 107 1.79 -4.98 0.27
N SER A 108 1.00 -5.82 -0.40
CA SER A 108 0.15 -6.83 0.24
C SER A 108 0.75 -8.25 0.22
N LYS A 109 1.85 -8.48 -0.53
CA LYS A 109 2.43 -9.80 -0.78
C LYS A 109 2.75 -10.57 0.50
N GLU A 110 3.32 -9.90 1.51
CA GLU A 110 3.61 -10.44 2.84
C GLU A 110 2.37 -11.12 3.45
N PHE A 111 1.25 -10.39 3.55
CA PHE A 111 0.01 -10.92 4.13
C PHE A 111 -0.60 -12.03 3.27
N VAL A 112 -0.57 -11.90 1.94
CA VAL A 112 -1.10 -12.93 1.03
C VAL A 112 -0.34 -14.23 1.19
N ILE A 113 1.00 -14.18 1.26
CA ILE A 113 1.84 -15.35 1.47
C ILE A 113 1.51 -16.02 2.81
N THR A 114 1.39 -15.24 3.89
CA THR A 114 1.07 -15.75 5.23
C THR A 114 -0.31 -16.42 5.29
N ILE A 115 -1.34 -15.77 4.72
CA ILE A 115 -2.71 -16.32 4.69
C ILE A 115 -2.76 -17.59 3.84
N THR A 116 -2.19 -17.55 2.63
CA THR A 116 -2.23 -18.70 1.71
C THR A 116 -1.47 -19.90 2.25
N ALA A 117 -0.29 -19.69 2.85
CA ALA A 117 0.47 -20.74 3.53
C ALA A 117 -0.34 -21.40 4.67
N THR A 118 -1.02 -20.57 5.46
CA THR A 118 -1.87 -21.03 6.57
C THR A 118 -3.06 -21.84 6.07
N VAL A 119 -3.85 -21.29 5.12
CA VAL A 119 -5.03 -21.97 4.58
C VAL A 119 -4.65 -23.30 3.91
N GLN A 120 -3.56 -23.34 3.15
CA GLN A 120 -3.09 -24.56 2.50
C GLN A 120 -2.61 -25.62 3.49
N LEU A 121 -1.91 -25.22 4.55
CA LEU A 121 -1.53 -26.15 5.62
C LEU A 121 -2.78 -26.78 6.25
N PHE A 122 -3.76 -25.97 6.63
CA PHE A 122 -4.99 -26.48 7.25
C PHE A 122 -5.82 -27.32 6.29
N ALA A 123 -5.85 -26.98 5.00
CA ALA A 123 -6.46 -27.81 3.97
C ALA A 123 -5.75 -29.17 3.83
N LEU A 124 -4.40 -29.17 3.86
CA LEU A 124 -3.61 -30.40 3.85
C LEU A 124 -3.86 -31.24 5.10
N VAL A 125 -3.90 -30.63 6.28
CA VAL A 125 -4.20 -31.31 7.54
C VAL A 125 -5.61 -31.90 7.51
N ALA A 126 -6.61 -31.18 6.99
CA ALA A 126 -7.96 -31.69 6.82
C ALA A 126 -8.02 -32.87 5.84
N LEU A 127 -7.31 -32.79 4.71
CA LEU A 127 -7.20 -33.86 3.73
C LEU A 127 -6.52 -35.11 4.31
N LEU A 128 -5.39 -34.94 5.00
CA LEU A 128 -4.68 -36.04 5.66
C LEU A 128 -5.51 -36.64 6.79
N SER A 129 -6.20 -35.82 7.57
CA SER A 129 -7.13 -36.28 8.60
C SER A 129 -8.23 -37.15 8.01
N TYR A 130 -8.80 -36.75 6.87
CA TYR A 130 -9.80 -37.53 6.16
C TYR A 130 -9.21 -38.85 5.59
N ALA A 131 -8.09 -38.76 4.88
CA ALA A 131 -7.44 -39.90 4.23
C ALA A 131 -6.97 -40.97 5.22
N LEU A 132 -6.37 -40.54 6.34
CA LEU A 132 -5.89 -41.43 7.41
C LEU A 132 -7.00 -41.85 8.38
N ARG A 133 -8.24 -41.42 8.14
CA ARG A 133 -9.40 -41.61 9.05
C ARG A 133 -9.10 -41.13 10.48
N TYR A 134 -8.22 -40.15 10.62
CA TYR A 134 -7.91 -39.52 11.90
C TYR A 134 -9.06 -38.60 12.28
N GLN A 135 -9.60 -38.75 13.48
CA GLN A 135 -10.73 -37.94 13.97
C GLN A 135 -10.24 -36.64 14.58
N LEU A 136 -9.74 -35.73 13.73
CA LEU A 136 -9.35 -34.40 14.18
C LEU A 136 -10.58 -33.65 14.70
N ALA A 137 -10.49 -33.11 15.91
CA ALA A 137 -11.54 -32.31 16.50
C ALA A 137 -11.83 -31.07 15.62
N ARG A 138 -13.02 -31.01 15.00
CA ARG A 138 -13.43 -29.87 14.17
C ARG A 138 -13.37 -28.54 14.92
N GLY A 139 -13.71 -28.54 16.22
CA GLY A 139 -13.60 -27.36 17.08
C GLY A 139 -12.16 -26.85 17.26
N TYR A 140 -11.16 -27.75 17.24
CA TYR A 140 -9.75 -27.35 17.28
C TYR A 140 -9.38 -26.55 16.03
N VAL A 141 -9.76 -27.05 14.84
CA VAL A 141 -9.54 -26.34 13.56
C VAL A 141 -10.30 -25.02 13.50
N LEU A 142 -11.55 -25.01 13.95
CA LEU A 142 -12.44 -23.84 13.92
C LEU A 142 -11.92 -22.68 14.78
N VAL A 143 -11.13 -22.95 15.83
CA VAL A 143 -10.48 -21.93 16.65
C VAL A 143 -9.06 -21.63 16.14
N ALA A 144 -8.24 -22.66 15.90
CA ALA A 144 -6.83 -22.51 15.55
C ALA A 144 -6.62 -21.71 14.25
N LEU A 145 -7.42 -21.99 13.21
CA LEU A 145 -7.26 -21.35 11.91
C LEU A 145 -7.53 -19.83 11.96
N PRO A 146 -8.73 -19.34 12.36
CA PRO A 146 -9.00 -17.91 12.37
C PRO A 146 -8.14 -17.16 13.40
N LEU A 147 -7.92 -17.74 14.59
CA LEU A 147 -7.09 -17.11 15.62
C LEU A 147 -5.63 -17.00 15.17
N GLY A 148 -5.08 -18.06 14.56
CA GLY A 148 -3.70 -18.01 14.07
C GLY A 148 -3.52 -17.05 12.89
N ILE A 149 -4.48 -16.98 11.95
CA ILE A 149 -4.47 -15.93 10.91
C ILE A 149 -4.46 -14.55 11.55
N LEU A 150 -5.34 -14.29 12.53
CA LEU A 150 -5.41 -13.00 13.22
C LEU A 150 -4.09 -12.65 13.91
N LEU A 151 -3.53 -13.57 14.69
CA LEU A 151 -2.27 -13.34 15.43
C LEU A 151 -1.07 -13.17 14.49
N LEU A 152 -0.97 -13.95 13.42
CA LEU A 152 0.08 -13.80 12.41
C LEU A 152 -0.04 -12.47 11.66
N MET A 153 -1.26 -12.07 11.27
CA MET A 153 -1.48 -10.77 10.64
C MET A 153 -1.11 -9.61 11.57
N LEU A 154 -1.42 -9.73 12.87
CA LEU A 154 -1.01 -8.75 13.87
C LEU A 154 0.51 -8.69 14.04
N SER A 155 1.18 -9.85 14.12
CA SER A 155 2.64 -9.96 14.18
C SER A 155 3.31 -9.26 12.98
N HIS A 156 2.90 -9.62 11.76
CA HIS A 156 3.42 -9.04 10.51
C HIS A 156 3.16 -7.53 10.45
N TRP A 157 1.99 -7.08 10.86
CA TRP A 157 1.67 -5.65 10.91
C TRP A 157 2.55 -4.88 11.91
N LEU A 158 2.81 -5.42 13.11
CA LEU A 158 3.68 -4.81 14.11
C LEU A 158 5.13 -4.75 13.63
N TRP A 159 5.64 -5.84 13.06
CA TRP A 159 7.00 -5.92 12.53
C TRP A 159 7.18 -5.04 11.30
N ARG A 160 6.20 -4.97 10.40
CA ARG A 160 6.19 -4.01 9.29
C ARG A 160 6.29 -2.58 9.79
N ARG A 161 5.50 -2.20 10.80
CA ARG A 161 5.58 -0.85 11.41
C ARG A 161 6.96 -0.56 12.01
N ARG A 162 7.63 -1.57 12.58
CA ARG A 162 9.00 -1.43 13.07
C ARG A 162 9.99 -1.28 11.91
N LEU A 163 9.87 -2.10 10.87
CA LEU A 163 10.74 -2.06 9.69
C LEU A 163 10.66 -0.73 8.95
N VAL A 164 9.43 -0.23 8.71
CA VAL A 164 9.20 1.06 8.06
C VAL A 164 9.80 2.20 8.87
N ARG A 165 9.73 2.14 10.21
CA ARG A 165 10.38 3.14 11.08
C ARG A 165 11.90 3.12 10.92
N LEU A 166 12.52 1.94 11.00
CA LEU A 166 13.97 1.81 10.79
C LEU A 166 14.40 2.31 9.41
N ARG A 167 13.62 1.98 8.36
CA ARG A 167 13.90 2.38 6.98
C ARG A 167 13.75 3.88 6.72
N ARG A 168 12.88 4.58 7.48
CA ARG A 168 12.77 6.05 7.40
C ARG A 168 14.07 6.75 7.79
N ASP A 169 14.79 6.20 8.76
CA ASP A 169 16.08 6.72 9.18
C ASP A 169 17.23 6.24 8.26
N GLY A 170 16.90 5.42 7.26
CA GLY A 170 17.83 4.78 6.33
C GLY A 170 18.42 3.47 6.83
N GLU A 171 18.09 3.03 8.05
CA GLU A 171 18.50 1.72 8.53
C GLU A 171 17.78 0.61 7.77
N LEU A 172 18.48 -0.49 7.48
CA LEU A 172 17.91 -1.62 6.72
C LEU A 172 17.39 -1.24 5.32
N SER A 173 17.83 -0.11 4.78
CA SER A 173 17.58 0.32 3.40
C SER A 173 18.75 -0.06 2.48
N VAL A 174 18.43 -0.30 1.23
CA VAL A 174 19.37 -0.49 0.12
C VAL A 174 19.84 0.87 -0.33
N ARG A 175 21.17 1.09 -0.33
CA ARG A 175 21.77 2.33 -0.81
C ARG A 175 21.76 2.29 -2.33
N VAL A 176 21.02 3.21 -2.95
CA VAL A 176 20.80 3.27 -4.39
C VAL A 176 21.59 4.43 -4.99
N LEU A 177 22.36 4.13 -6.04
CA LEU A 177 22.91 5.11 -6.97
C LEU A 177 21.94 5.23 -8.15
N ALA A 178 21.31 6.38 -8.34
CA ALA A 178 20.42 6.60 -9.47
C ALA A 178 21.23 7.07 -10.69
N VAL A 179 20.96 6.51 -11.86
CA VAL A 179 21.63 6.85 -13.13
C VAL A 179 20.59 7.24 -14.16
N GLY A 180 20.70 8.43 -14.73
CA GLY A 180 19.74 8.90 -15.72
C GLY A 180 19.52 10.41 -15.80
N ASP A 181 18.42 10.80 -16.42
CA ASP A 181 17.97 12.19 -16.51
C ASP A 181 17.29 12.68 -15.22
N SER A 182 17.30 14.00 -15.04
CA SER A 182 16.80 14.66 -13.83
C SER A 182 15.31 14.37 -13.54
N LEU A 183 14.48 14.23 -14.58
CA LEU A 183 13.04 14.00 -14.43
C LEU A 183 12.73 12.60 -13.89
N HIS A 184 13.30 11.55 -14.48
CA HIS A 184 13.05 10.17 -14.03
C HIS A 184 13.73 9.88 -12.69
N ILE A 185 14.90 10.50 -12.41
CA ILE A 185 15.55 10.43 -11.11
C ILE A 185 14.67 11.09 -10.04
N ALA A 186 14.12 12.28 -10.31
CA ALA A 186 13.18 12.95 -9.41
C ALA A 186 12.00 12.05 -9.04
N GLN A 187 11.41 11.39 -10.04
CA GLN A 187 10.30 10.45 -9.83
C GLN A 187 10.72 9.23 -8.98
N LEU A 188 11.92 8.69 -9.19
CA LEU A 188 12.46 7.60 -8.37
C LEU A 188 12.68 8.04 -6.92
N ILE A 189 13.24 9.25 -6.71
CA ILE A 189 13.45 9.81 -5.37
C ILE A 189 12.10 10.01 -4.68
N GLU A 190 11.14 10.65 -5.33
CA GLU A 190 9.81 10.87 -4.76
C GLU A 190 9.10 9.55 -4.41
N ALA A 191 9.16 8.55 -5.30
CA ALA A 191 8.54 7.24 -5.07
C ALA A 191 9.18 6.50 -3.88
N THR A 192 10.51 6.55 -3.76
CA THR A 192 11.24 5.87 -2.68
C THR A 192 11.13 6.59 -1.34
N ASP A 193 11.12 7.92 -1.34
CA ASP A 193 10.92 8.73 -0.13
C ASP A 193 9.46 8.66 0.36
N ARG A 194 8.47 8.55 -0.54
CA ARG A 194 7.04 8.38 -0.19
C ARG A 194 6.75 7.00 0.41
N GLU A 195 7.44 5.95 -0.05
CA GLU A 195 7.26 4.57 0.45
C GLU A 195 8.58 4.00 1.05
N PRO A 196 9.01 4.47 2.24
CA PRO A 196 10.21 3.95 2.90
C PRO A 196 10.14 2.44 3.18
N GLY A 197 8.91 1.90 3.24
CA GLY A 197 8.65 0.47 3.37
C GLY A 197 9.25 -0.38 2.24
N ALA A 198 9.48 0.18 1.04
CA ALA A 198 10.14 -0.52 -0.05
C ALA A 198 11.61 -0.83 0.25
N GLY A 199 12.24 -0.07 1.15
CA GLY A 199 13.62 -0.29 1.59
C GLY A 199 14.68 0.11 0.57
N PHE A 200 14.38 1.07 -0.30
CA PHE A 200 15.36 1.72 -1.18
C PHE A 200 15.59 3.15 -0.70
N ARG A 201 16.85 3.60 -0.70
CA ARG A 201 17.22 4.98 -0.41
C ARG A 201 18.20 5.46 -1.47
N VAL A 202 17.77 6.44 -2.26
CA VAL A 202 18.66 7.10 -3.22
C VAL A 202 19.61 8.01 -2.44
N GLU A 203 20.91 7.74 -2.52
CA GLU A 203 21.94 8.51 -1.80
C GLU A 203 22.87 9.30 -2.73
N GLY A 204 22.93 8.93 -4.00
CA GLY A 204 23.74 9.63 -4.99
C GLY A 204 23.16 9.47 -6.39
N ILE A 205 23.58 10.38 -7.26
CA ILE A 205 23.15 10.46 -8.65
C ILE A 205 24.35 10.47 -9.57
N CYS A 206 24.28 9.70 -10.65
CA CYS A 206 25.11 9.90 -11.83
C CYS A 206 24.24 10.39 -12.98
N SER A 207 24.51 11.61 -13.46
CA SER A 207 23.79 12.21 -14.58
C SER A 207 24.77 12.99 -15.43
N ASP A 208 24.53 13.01 -16.74
CA ASP A 208 25.26 13.89 -17.65
C ASP A 208 24.63 15.29 -17.72
N GLU A 209 23.41 15.45 -17.16
CA GLU A 209 22.81 16.76 -16.90
C GLU A 209 23.50 17.39 -15.69
N SER A 210 24.04 18.61 -15.85
CA SER A 210 24.57 19.39 -14.72
C SER A 210 23.47 20.30 -14.18
N PRO A 211 22.78 19.92 -13.08
CA PRO A 211 21.95 20.87 -12.36
C PRO A 211 22.84 21.97 -11.77
N GLY A 212 22.40 23.22 -11.84
CA GLY A 212 23.20 24.38 -11.46
C GLY A 212 23.64 24.42 -9.98
N ASP A 213 22.95 23.66 -9.13
CA ASP A 213 23.23 23.48 -7.70
C ASP A 213 23.98 22.16 -7.37
N GLY A 214 24.29 21.34 -8.38
CA GLY A 214 24.94 20.04 -8.23
C GLY A 214 24.07 18.99 -7.51
N GLN A 215 22.76 19.21 -7.40
CA GLN A 215 21.83 18.31 -6.73
C GLN A 215 20.57 18.06 -7.57
N VAL A 216 19.89 16.94 -7.34
CA VAL A 216 18.54 16.71 -7.87
C VAL A 216 17.68 16.26 -6.70
N HIS A 217 16.60 16.99 -6.42
CA HIS A 217 15.71 16.73 -5.29
C HIS A 217 16.46 16.54 -3.94
N GLY A 218 17.47 17.38 -3.68
CA GLY A 218 18.27 17.34 -2.46
C GLY A 218 19.26 16.17 -2.34
N ARG A 219 19.49 15.43 -3.43
CA ARG A 219 20.51 14.37 -3.52
C ARG A 219 21.70 14.85 -4.35
N PRO A 220 22.94 14.57 -3.95
CA PRO A 220 24.12 15.04 -4.66
C PRO A 220 24.35 14.31 -5.98
N VAL A 221 24.75 15.06 -7.01
CA VAL A 221 25.32 14.49 -8.24
C VAL A 221 26.79 14.15 -7.94
N VAL A 222 27.08 12.85 -7.91
CA VAL A 222 28.38 12.30 -7.51
C VAL A 222 29.24 11.86 -8.69
N GLY A 223 28.71 11.89 -9.91
CA GLY A 223 29.45 11.53 -11.11
C GLY A 223 28.62 11.66 -12.39
N ARG A 224 29.25 11.31 -13.52
CA ARG A 224 28.61 11.19 -14.83
C ARG A 224 28.10 9.77 -15.08
N GLU A 225 27.21 9.59 -16.05
CA GLU A 225 26.62 8.27 -16.34
C GLU A 225 27.71 7.21 -16.65
N LEU A 226 28.73 7.59 -17.42
CA LEU A 226 29.84 6.72 -17.80
C LEU A 226 30.70 6.27 -16.61
N GLN A 227 30.68 7.01 -15.49
CA GLN A 227 31.45 6.72 -14.28
C GLN A 227 30.61 5.96 -13.25
N ALA A 228 29.34 5.67 -13.54
CA ALA A 228 28.41 5.09 -12.57
C ALA A 228 28.91 3.78 -11.94
N ALA A 229 29.57 2.92 -12.71
CA ALA A 229 30.12 1.67 -12.18
C ALA A 229 31.20 1.92 -11.11
N THR A 230 32.19 2.77 -11.44
CA THR A 230 33.28 3.14 -10.53
C THR A 230 32.74 3.82 -9.27
N VAL A 231 31.86 4.81 -9.43
CA VAL A 231 31.22 5.52 -8.32
C VAL A 231 30.38 4.57 -7.45
N ALA A 232 29.67 3.62 -8.05
CA ALA A 232 28.88 2.65 -7.31
C ALA A 232 29.76 1.75 -6.42
N ILE A 233 30.86 1.25 -6.98
CA ILE A 233 31.79 0.32 -6.30
C ILE A 233 32.56 1.05 -5.19
N GLU A 234 33.19 2.18 -5.52
CA GLU A 234 34.01 2.97 -4.59
C GLU A 234 33.16 3.62 -3.50
N GLY A 235 32.00 4.16 -3.86
CA GLY A 235 31.02 4.74 -2.94
C GLY A 235 30.25 3.72 -2.10
N GLY A 236 30.40 2.43 -2.40
CA GLY A 236 29.78 1.36 -1.64
C GLY A 236 28.27 1.30 -1.74
N TYR A 237 27.72 1.66 -2.89
CA TYR A 237 26.31 1.52 -3.20
C TYR A 237 25.97 0.04 -3.38
N ASP A 238 24.77 -0.36 -2.97
CA ASP A 238 24.33 -1.75 -3.07
C ASP A 238 23.57 -2.02 -4.36
N LEU A 239 23.03 -0.98 -4.96
CA LEU A 239 22.22 -1.05 -6.17
C LEU A 239 22.43 0.18 -7.04
N VAL A 240 22.57 -0.04 -8.34
CA VAL A 240 22.45 1.00 -9.36
C VAL A 240 21.07 0.93 -9.98
N ALA A 241 20.33 2.04 -9.92
CA ALA A 241 19.00 2.16 -10.52
C ALA A 241 19.11 2.98 -11.81
N TRP A 242 18.94 2.33 -12.96
CA TRP A 242 18.89 2.97 -14.26
C TRP A 242 17.49 3.55 -14.50
N ALA A 243 17.37 4.86 -14.35
CA ALA A 243 16.12 5.61 -14.40
C ALA A 243 16.12 6.54 -15.61
N GLY A 244 16.05 5.98 -16.82
CA GLY A 244 16.00 6.73 -18.08
C GLY A 244 17.32 7.43 -18.40
N SER A 245 17.98 7.08 -19.52
CA SER A 245 19.24 7.73 -19.91
C SER A 245 19.28 7.95 -21.40
N ARG A 246 19.91 9.06 -21.80
CA ARG A 246 20.13 9.43 -23.20
C ARG A 246 21.19 8.56 -23.86
N SER A 247 22.03 7.88 -23.07
CA SER A 247 23.12 7.01 -23.50
C SER A 247 22.64 5.69 -24.12
N GLY A 248 21.34 5.37 -23.97
CA GLY A 248 20.68 4.26 -24.65
C GLY A 248 21.02 2.86 -24.10
N PRO A 249 20.51 1.80 -24.75
CA PRO A 249 20.60 0.42 -24.24
C PRO A 249 22.03 -0.15 -24.15
N GLU A 250 22.95 0.33 -24.98
CA GLU A 250 24.34 -0.13 -25.01
C GLU A 250 25.11 0.31 -23.76
N ALA A 251 24.85 1.53 -23.27
CA ALA A 251 25.43 2.02 -22.02
C ALA A 251 24.97 1.21 -20.82
N LEU A 252 23.67 0.85 -20.79
CA LEU A 252 23.12 -0.06 -19.77
C LEU A 252 23.80 -1.43 -19.79
N LYS A 253 24.06 -1.99 -20.98
CA LYS A 253 24.76 -3.27 -21.12
C LYS A 253 26.20 -3.20 -20.59
N ARG A 254 26.93 -2.14 -20.95
CA ARG A 254 28.29 -1.88 -20.46
C ARG A 254 28.34 -1.69 -18.95
N LEU A 255 27.37 -0.97 -18.39
CA LEU A 255 27.21 -0.83 -16.95
C LEU A 255 26.98 -2.20 -16.29
N GLY A 256 26.11 -3.04 -16.87
CA GLY A 256 25.89 -4.41 -16.40
C GLY A 256 27.17 -5.24 -16.36
N TRP A 257 27.98 -5.20 -17.43
CA TRP A 257 29.29 -5.87 -17.48
C TRP A 257 30.28 -5.30 -16.47
N ALA A 258 30.31 -3.98 -16.29
CA ALA A 258 31.22 -3.34 -15.33
C ALA A 258 30.87 -3.64 -13.86
N LEU A 259 29.60 -3.96 -13.57
CA LEU A 259 29.14 -4.39 -12.26
C LEU A 259 29.22 -5.91 -12.07
N GLU A 260 29.51 -6.69 -13.12
CA GLU A 260 29.61 -8.14 -13.04
C GLU A 260 30.73 -8.58 -12.08
N GLY A 261 30.44 -9.58 -11.24
CA GLY A 261 31.37 -10.03 -10.19
C GLY A 261 31.45 -9.11 -8.97
N THR A 262 30.75 -7.97 -8.97
CA THR A 262 30.64 -7.10 -7.80
C THR A 262 29.41 -7.44 -6.94
N ARG A 263 29.32 -6.86 -5.75
CA ARG A 263 28.13 -6.96 -4.87
C ARG A 263 27.02 -5.97 -5.22
N THR A 264 27.27 -5.10 -6.18
CA THR A 264 26.37 -4.02 -6.57
C THR A 264 25.40 -4.54 -7.62
N GLY A 265 24.12 -4.58 -7.28
CA GLY A 265 23.08 -4.98 -8.23
C GLY A 265 22.77 -3.89 -9.25
N LEU A 266 22.11 -4.27 -10.34
CA LEU A 266 21.56 -3.35 -11.34
C LEU A 266 20.05 -3.56 -11.45
N VAL A 267 19.28 -2.48 -11.37
CA VAL A 267 17.84 -2.45 -11.61
C VAL A 267 17.54 -1.42 -12.67
N VAL A 268 16.61 -1.75 -13.57
CA VAL A 268 16.16 -0.87 -14.65
C VAL A 268 14.74 -0.43 -14.35
N LEU A 269 14.50 0.88 -14.38
CA LEU A 269 13.16 1.43 -14.34
C LEU A 269 12.66 1.54 -15.78
N PRO A 270 11.64 0.77 -16.19
CA PRO A 270 11.18 0.74 -17.57
C PRO A 270 10.39 2.00 -18.01
N GLY A 271 10.39 3.09 -17.23
CA GLY A 271 9.57 4.29 -17.48
C GLY A 271 8.05 4.05 -17.39
N LEU A 272 7.63 2.82 -17.05
CA LEU A 272 6.23 2.40 -16.90
C LEU A 272 5.77 2.60 -15.45
N ILE A 273 5.47 3.84 -15.08
CA ILE A 273 4.95 4.18 -13.74
C ILE A 273 3.46 3.83 -13.67
N ASP A 274 2.98 3.44 -12.49
CA ASP A 274 1.57 3.11 -12.16
C ASP A 274 0.98 1.79 -12.74
N ILE A 275 1.78 0.94 -13.39
CA ILE A 275 1.38 -0.44 -13.75
C ILE A 275 1.82 -1.42 -12.64
N ALA A 276 0.89 -2.16 -12.01
CA ALA A 276 1.28 -3.11 -10.98
C ALA A 276 2.02 -4.32 -11.57
N GLY A 277 3.03 -4.79 -10.82
CA GLY A 277 3.91 -5.89 -11.20
C GLY A 277 3.23 -7.17 -11.74
N PRO A 278 2.05 -7.63 -11.26
CA PRO A 278 1.37 -8.80 -11.84
C PRO A 278 0.98 -8.65 -13.31
N ARG A 279 0.90 -7.41 -13.83
CA ARG A 279 0.59 -7.13 -15.24
C ARG A 279 1.83 -6.99 -16.11
N LEU A 280 3.02 -6.98 -15.54
CA LEU A 280 4.28 -6.94 -16.26
C LEU A 280 4.83 -8.36 -16.35
N SER A 281 4.66 -9.00 -17.51
CA SER A 281 5.32 -10.26 -17.81
C SER A 281 6.51 -10.00 -18.71
N ALA A 282 7.71 -10.34 -18.24
CA ALA A 282 8.88 -10.39 -19.09
C ALA A 282 8.88 -11.74 -19.83
N THR A 283 8.58 -11.71 -21.13
CA THR A 283 8.62 -12.91 -21.98
C THR A 283 9.84 -12.83 -22.88
N PRO A 284 10.77 -13.79 -22.82
CA PRO A 284 11.89 -13.83 -23.76
C PRO A 284 11.38 -14.23 -25.15
N VAL A 285 11.65 -13.41 -26.17
CA VAL A 285 11.42 -13.75 -27.58
C VAL A 285 12.73 -13.56 -28.32
N SER A 286 13.35 -14.66 -28.74
CA SER A 286 14.65 -14.66 -29.44
C SER A 286 15.74 -13.84 -28.74
N GLY A 287 15.78 -13.88 -27.40
CA GLY A 287 16.75 -13.11 -26.60
C GLY A 287 16.36 -11.66 -26.30
N LEU A 288 15.22 -11.18 -26.81
CA LEU A 288 14.65 -9.88 -26.44
C LEU A 288 13.71 -10.03 -25.23
N PRO A 289 13.92 -9.30 -24.12
CA PRO A 289 12.99 -9.27 -23.01
C PRO A 289 11.79 -8.40 -23.42
N LEU A 290 10.74 -9.01 -23.97
CA LEU A 290 9.49 -8.29 -24.21
C LEU A 290 8.78 -8.10 -22.87
N LEU A 291 8.58 -6.84 -22.48
CA LEU A 291 7.71 -6.49 -21.37
C LEU A 291 6.28 -6.42 -21.89
N TYR A 292 5.54 -7.51 -21.68
CA TYR A 292 4.12 -7.54 -21.97
C TYR A 292 3.35 -6.90 -20.81
N VAL A 293 2.62 -5.83 -21.12
CA VAL A 293 1.67 -5.22 -20.19
C VAL A 293 0.31 -5.86 -20.42
N GLU A 294 -0.11 -6.74 -19.50
CA GLU A 294 -1.42 -7.38 -19.59
C GLU A 294 -2.53 -6.33 -19.53
N ARG A 295 -3.53 -6.44 -20.43
CA ARG A 295 -4.67 -5.51 -20.47
C ARG A 295 -5.49 -5.66 -19.18
N PRO A 296 -5.99 -4.56 -18.59
CA PRO A 296 -6.87 -4.67 -17.44
C PRO A 296 -8.14 -5.39 -17.88
N THR A 297 -8.44 -6.54 -17.26
CA THR A 297 -9.64 -7.32 -17.57
C THR A 297 -10.74 -6.97 -16.57
N PHE A 298 -11.84 -6.42 -17.09
CA PHE A 298 -13.03 -6.04 -16.31
C PHE A 298 -14.14 -7.10 -16.41
N SER A 299 -13.78 -8.35 -16.70
CA SER A 299 -14.72 -9.44 -16.95
C SER A 299 -14.16 -10.79 -16.46
N GLY A 300 -15.04 -11.81 -16.40
CA GLY A 300 -14.65 -13.18 -16.07
C GLY A 300 -14.63 -13.51 -14.56
N PRO A 301 -13.97 -14.63 -14.17
CA PRO A 301 -14.06 -15.19 -12.83
C PRO A 301 -13.62 -14.25 -11.70
N LYS A 302 -12.63 -13.38 -11.95
CA LYS A 302 -12.16 -12.39 -10.98
C LYS A 302 -13.26 -11.38 -10.62
N LEU A 303 -14.02 -10.92 -11.62
CA LEU A 303 -15.15 -10.01 -11.38
C LEU A 303 -16.26 -10.71 -10.63
N VAL A 304 -16.58 -11.96 -10.98
CA VAL A 304 -17.57 -12.77 -10.25
C VAL A 304 -17.17 -12.93 -8.78
N ALA A 305 -15.90 -13.22 -8.51
CA ALA A 305 -15.39 -13.32 -7.14
C ALA A 305 -15.47 -11.99 -6.38
N LYS A 306 -15.16 -10.86 -7.03
CA LYS A 306 -15.32 -9.51 -6.44
C LYS A 306 -16.78 -9.21 -6.09
N VAL A 307 -17.69 -9.50 -7.02
CA VAL A 307 -19.14 -9.30 -6.79
C VAL A 307 -19.65 -10.21 -5.67
N ALA A 308 -19.24 -11.47 -5.65
CA ALA A 308 -19.61 -12.39 -4.57
C ALA A 308 -19.09 -11.91 -3.21
N MET A 309 -17.84 -11.43 -3.14
CA MET A 309 -17.27 -10.82 -1.93
C MET A 309 -18.08 -9.59 -1.50
N ASP A 310 -18.44 -8.70 -2.43
CA ASP A 310 -19.26 -7.53 -2.12
C ASP A 310 -20.57 -7.94 -1.43
N TYR A 311 -21.30 -8.92 -1.96
CA TYR A 311 -22.54 -9.39 -1.33
C TYR A 311 -22.29 -10.09 0.01
N LEU A 312 -21.32 -11.01 0.08
CA LEU A 312 -21.01 -11.78 1.28
C LEU A 312 -20.59 -10.91 2.46
N LEU A 313 -19.93 -9.77 2.20
CA LEU A 313 -19.52 -8.83 3.24
C LEU A 313 -20.57 -7.74 3.51
N THR A 314 -21.30 -7.27 2.49
CA THR A 314 -22.28 -6.20 2.65
C THR A 314 -23.50 -6.63 3.46
N ILE A 315 -24.03 -7.84 3.23
CA ILE A 315 -25.21 -8.34 3.94
C ILE A 315 -25.01 -8.38 5.46
N PRO A 316 -23.98 -9.05 6.01
CA PRO A 316 -23.75 -9.07 7.46
C PRO A 316 -23.40 -7.68 8.01
N MET A 317 -22.69 -6.85 7.25
CA MET A 317 -22.37 -5.48 7.66
C MET A 317 -23.63 -4.62 7.80
N LEU A 318 -24.58 -4.76 6.87
CA LEU A 318 -25.86 -4.06 6.93
C LEU A 318 -26.67 -4.51 8.16
N LEU A 319 -26.76 -5.82 8.42
CA LEU A 319 -27.45 -6.36 9.59
C LEU A 319 -26.85 -5.85 10.90
N LEU A 320 -25.51 -5.80 10.99
CA LEU A 320 -24.80 -5.29 12.17
C LEU A 320 -25.01 -3.78 12.37
N LEU A 321 -25.19 -3.02 11.29
CA LEU A 321 -25.38 -1.57 11.32
C LEU A 321 -26.85 -1.14 11.53
N LEU A 322 -27.83 -2.04 11.44
CA LEU A 322 -29.25 -1.70 11.64
C LEU A 322 -29.54 -0.98 12.97
N PRO A 323 -28.99 -1.39 14.13
CA PRO A 323 -29.18 -0.66 15.38
C PRO A 323 -28.62 0.77 15.32
N VAL A 324 -27.45 0.93 14.69
CA VAL A 324 -26.81 2.25 14.49
C VAL A 324 -27.66 3.13 13.57
N TRP A 325 -28.26 2.54 12.52
CA TRP A 325 -29.15 3.25 11.61
C TRP A 325 -30.43 3.72 12.30
N ALA A 326 -31.02 2.89 13.18
CA ALA A 326 -32.19 3.28 13.96
C ALA A 326 -31.88 4.47 14.89
N LEU A 327 -30.75 4.43 15.61
CA LEU A 327 -30.29 5.54 16.45
C LEU A 327 -30.00 6.81 15.64
N THR A 328 -29.34 6.65 14.49
CA THR A 328 -29.05 7.76 13.56
C THR A 328 -30.34 8.39 13.05
N ALA A 329 -31.36 7.57 12.75
CA ALA A 329 -32.63 8.06 12.28
C ALA A 329 -33.37 8.89 13.32
N VAL A 330 -33.38 8.45 14.57
CA VAL A 330 -33.94 9.22 15.68
C VAL A 330 -33.16 10.51 15.88
N ALA A 331 -31.83 10.47 15.87
CA ALA A 331 -30.99 11.65 16.06
C ALA A 331 -31.22 12.72 14.99
N ILE A 332 -31.28 12.33 13.71
CA ILE A 332 -31.57 13.26 12.60
C ILE A 332 -32.98 13.83 12.73
N TRP A 333 -33.97 13.01 13.09
CA TRP A 333 -35.34 13.47 13.22
C TRP A 333 -35.54 14.45 14.39
N VAL A 334 -34.83 14.23 15.50
CA VAL A 334 -34.86 15.14 16.66
C VAL A 334 -34.15 16.46 16.37
N ASP A 335 -33.08 16.46 15.56
CA ASP A 335 -32.26 17.65 15.27
C ASP A 335 -33.08 18.73 14.52
N ASP A 336 -33.77 18.37 13.43
CA ASP A 336 -34.49 19.36 12.61
C ASP A 336 -35.78 18.85 11.92
N ARG A 337 -36.24 17.63 12.26
CA ARG A 337 -37.45 16.97 11.72
C ARG A 337 -37.50 16.80 10.19
N GLY A 338 -36.40 16.98 9.49
CA GLY A 338 -36.35 16.78 8.04
C GLY A 338 -36.18 15.31 7.60
N PRO A 339 -36.05 15.07 6.28
CA PRO A 339 -35.98 13.72 5.72
C PRO A 339 -34.73 12.95 6.19
N LEU A 340 -34.88 11.65 6.43
CA LEU A 340 -33.78 10.81 6.92
C LEU A 340 -32.63 10.67 5.91
N PHE A 341 -32.99 10.34 4.67
CA PHE A 341 -32.03 10.06 3.61
C PHE A 341 -31.85 11.25 2.69
N TYR A 342 -30.60 11.48 2.34
CA TYR A 342 -30.18 12.36 1.27
C TYR A 342 -29.82 11.53 0.03
N ARG A 343 -30.20 12.01 -1.16
CA ARG A 343 -29.92 11.35 -2.43
C ARG A 343 -29.33 12.36 -3.41
N GLN A 344 -28.18 12.02 -3.98
CA GLN A 344 -27.51 12.85 -4.97
C GLN A 344 -27.19 12.03 -6.22
N GLU A 345 -27.29 12.66 -7.39
CA GLU A 345 -26.86 12.01 -8.63
C GLU A 345 -25.33 11.89 -8.69
N ARG A 346 -24.87 10.73 -9.14
CA ARG A 346 -23.47 10.37 -9.32
C ARG A 346 -23.31 9.59 -10.60
N ILE A 347 -22.11 9.60 -11.15
CA ILE A 347 -21.77 8.83 -12.34
C ILE A 347 -21.13 7.51 -11.92
N GLY A 348 -21.68 6.41 -12.40
CA GLY A 348 -21.23 5.05 -12.13
C GLY A 348 -20.41 4.47 -13.27
N GLN A 349 -20.36 3.13 -13.29
CA GLN A 349 -19.62 2.38 -14.31
C GLN A 349 -20.11 2.72 -15.72
N ASN A 350 -19.17 2.90 -16.65
CA ASN A 350 -19.39 3.26 -18.05
C ASN A 350 -20.20 4.56 -18.22
N GLY A 351 -20.09 5.49 -17.28
CA GLY A 351 -20.77 6.78 -17.36
C GLY A 351 -22.26 6.74 -17.00
N ARG A 352 -22.78 5.62 -16.48
CA ARG A 352 -24.21 5.49 -16.17
C ARG A 352 -24.56 6.25 -14.89
N PRO A 353 -25.54 7.18 -14.90
CA PRO A 353 -25.93 7.89 -13.70
C PRO A 353 -26.66 6.96 -12.72
N PHE A 354 -26.43 7.16 -11.43
CA PHE A 354 -27.16 6.51 -10.34
C PHE A 354 -27.34 7.47 -9.16
N ARG A 355 -28.26 7.14 -8.25
CA ARG A 355 -28.50 7.95 -7.03
C ARG A 355 -27.80 7.31 -5.84
N ILE A 356 -26.86 8.03 -5.24
CA ILE A 356 -26.18 7.60 -4.03
C ILE A 356 -27.10 7.76 -2.81
N TRP A 357 -27.04 6.82 -1.88
CA TRP A 357 -27.77 6.90 -0.60
C TRP A 357 -26.84 7.38 0.51
N LYS A 358 -27.26 8.42 1.24
CA LYS A 358 -26.59 8.90 2.45
C LYS A 358 -27.61 9.22 3.53
N PHE A 359 -27.19 9.20 4.79
CA PHE A 359 -27.96 9.92 5.81
C PHE A 359 -27.76 11.40 5.61
N ARG A 360 -28.80 12.18 5.89
CA ARG A 360 -28.71 13.62 5.83
C ARG A 360 -27.82 14.13 6.98
N SER A 361 -26.77 14.85 6.62
CA SER A 361 -25.85 15.52 7.56
C SER A 361 -25.87 17.04 7.43
N MET A 362 -26.65 17.58 6.49
CA MET A 362 -26.80 19.01 6.23
C MET A 362 -28.28 19.44 6.35
N ARG A 363 -28.51 20.75 6.52
CA ARG A 363 -29.85 21.35 6.56
C ARG A 363 -30.58 21.13 5.24
N VAL A 364 -31.91 21.11 5.29
CA VAL A 364 -32.74 21.02 4.09
C VAL A 364 -32.50 22.28 3.23
N GLY A 365 -32.18 22.09 1.94
CA GLY A 365 -31.87 23.19 1.02
C GLY A 365 -30.38 23.54 0.89
N ALA A 366 -29.48 22.86 1.62
CA ALA A 366 -28.03 23.12 1.55
C ALA A 366 -27.42 22.98 0.14
N ASP A 367 -28.03 22.17 -0.73
CA ASP A 367 -27.55 21.91 -2.10
C ASP A 367 -27.68 23.14 -3.01
N SER A 368 -28.72 23.97 -2.83
CA SER A 368 -28.90 25.18 -3.64
C SER A 368 -27.87 26.26 -3.33
N GLU A 369 -27.26 26.21 -2.15
CA GLU A 369 -26.19 27.12 -1.71
C GLU A 369 -24.79 26.67 -2.20
N GLU A 370 -24.67 25.49 -2.82
CA GLU A 370 -23.37 24.97 -3.31
C GLU A 370 -22.80 25.81 -4.47
N LEU A 371 -23.66 26.44 -5.27
CA LEU A 371 -23.22 27.33 -6.36
C LEU A 371 -22.68 28.65 -5.81
N ASP A 372 -23.38 29.25 -4.84
CA ASP A 372 -23.01 30.54 -4.24
C ASP A 372 -21.70 30.45 -3.43
N LEU A 373 -21.42 29.30 -2.79
CA LEU A 373 -20.18 29.06 -2.05
C LEU A 373 -18.97 28.74 -2.95
N ARG A 374 -19.19 28.29 -4.19
CA ARG A 374 -18.11 28.03 -5.17
C ARG A 374 -17.51 29.31 -5.76
N GLU A 375 -18.26 30.43 -5.72
CA GLU A 375 -17.80 31.73 -6.21
C GLU A 375 -16.98 32.52 -5.16
N GLY A 376 -16.96 32.06 -3.90
CA GLY A 376 -16.07 32.59 -2.86
C GLY A 376 -14.63 32.11 -3.07
N GLU A 377 -13.65 33.02 -2.91
CA GLU A 377 -12.21 32.69 -2.96
C GLU A 377 -11.87 31.64 -1.89
N HIS A 378 -11.77 30.38 -2.29
CA HIS A 378 -11.31 29.29 -1.43
C HIS A 378 -10.09 28.61 -2.04
N ASP A 379 -9.04 28.52 -1.22
CA ASP A 379 -7.74 27.91 -1.52
C ASP A 379 -7.86 26.39 -1.68
N GLY A 380 -8.17 25.95 -2.91
CA GLY A 380 -8.27 24.54 -3.26
C GLY A 380 -8.61 24.34 -4.72
N SER A 381 -7.72 23.69 -5.47
CA SER A 381 -7.80 23.43 -6.91
C SER A 381 -9.22 23.06 -7.43
N GLY A 382 -9.94 24.05 -7.96
CA GLY A 382 -10.89 24.06 -9.09
C GLY A 382 -12.11 23.12 -9.15
N LEU A 383 -12.15 21.99 -8.43
CA LEU A 383 -13.18 20.95 -8.60
C LEU A 383 -13.63 20.30 -7.28
N LEU A 384 -12.86 20.41 -6.20
CA LEU A 384 -13.18 19.84 -4.89
C LEU A 384 -13.43 20.97 -3.90
N PHE A 385 -14.71 21.22 -3.58
CA PHE A 385 -15.09 22.15 -2.51
C PHE A 385 -14.56 21.62 -1.16
N LYS A 386 -13.64 22.36 -0.52
CA LYS A 386 -13.00 22.00 0.74
C LYS A 386 -13.22 23.11 1.77
N ASP A 387 -14.43 23.21 2.30
CA ASP A 387 -14.65 24.06 3.46
C ASP A 387 -14.67 23.22 4.76
N ARG A 388 -13.84 23.60 5.73
CA ARG A 388 -13.63 22.83 6.97
C ARG A 388 -14.71 23.11 8.00
N ASP A 389 -15.33 24.29 7.97
CA ASP A 389 -16.39 24.71 8.87
C ASP A 389 -17.65 25.09 8.07
N ASP A 390 -18.12 24.15 7.25
CA ASP A 390 -19.32 24.34 6.42
C ASP A 390 -20.56 24.61 7.32
N PRO A 391 -21.15 25.82 7.27
CA PRO A 391 -22.25 26.23 8.13
C PRO A 391 -23.55 25.47 7.86
N ARG A 392 -23.62 24.76 6.72
CA ARG A 392 -24.77 23.95 6.29
C ARG A 392 -24.85 22.62 7.03
N VAL A 393 -23.76 22.17 7.67
CA VAL A 393 -23.69 20.90 8.40
C VAL A 393 -24.40 21.02 9.76
N THR A 394 -25.27 20.07 10.07
CA THR A 394 -25.99 20.08 11.37
C THR A 394 -25.10 19.56 12.50
N ARG A 395 -25.54 19.75 13.76
CA ARG A 395 -24.79 19.27 14.93
C ARG A 395 -24.64 17.75 14.92
N VAL A 396 -25.74 17.04 14.63
CA VAL A 396 -25.72 15.58 14.45
C VAL A 396 -24.91 15.22 13.20
N GLY A 397 -25.08 15.96 12.11
CA GLY A 397 -24.35 15.76 10.85
C GLY A 397 -22.83 15.78 11.00
N ARG A 398 -22.29 16.66 11.86
CA ARG A 398 -20.85 16.72 12.16
C ARG A 398 -20.34 15.43 12.78
N LEU A 399 -21.11 14.82 13.70
CA LEU A 399 -20.76 13.53 14.30
C LEU A 399 -20.83 12.41 13.26
N LEU A 400 -21.86 12.41 12.42
CA LEU A 400 -22.05 11.40 11.38
C LEU A 400 -20.91 11.43 10.36
N ARG A 401 -20.51 12.62 9.87
CA ARG A 401 -19.39 12.80 8.94
C ARG A 401 -18.06 12.34 9.55
N ARG A 402 -17.80 12.73 10.81
CA ARG A 402 -16.57 12.37 11.55
C ARG A 402 -16.33 10.87 11.58
N PHE A 403 -17.39 10.10 11.87
CA PHE A 403 -17.33 8.64 11.91
C PHE A 403 -17.81 7.98 10.61
N SER A 404 -18.05 8.77 9.56
CA SER A 404 -18.52 8.31 8.24
C SER A 404 -19.78 7.43 8.30
N ILE A 405 -20.60 7.64 9.34
CA ILE A 405 -21.88 6.95 9.53
C ILE A 405 -22.86 7.41 8.46
N ASP A 406 -22.76 8.67 8.04
CA ASP A 406 -23.60 9.25 6.98
C ASP A 406 -23.46 8.55 5.63
N GLU A 407 -22.32 7.91 5.38
CA GLU A 407 -22.06 7.15 4.15
C GLU A 407 -22.47 5.68 4.23
N THR A 408 -22.85 5.17 5.41
CA THR A 408 -23.23 3.76 5.55
C THR A 408 -24.45 3.34 4.71
N PRO A 409 -25.44 4.21 4.38
CA PRO A 409 -26.52 3.84 3.45
C PRO A 409 -26.07 3.49 2.04
N GLN A 410 -24.84 3.83 1.63
CA GLN A 410 -24.27 3.42 0.34
C GLN A 410 -24.16 1.90 0.20
N LEU A 411 -24.21 1.14 1.30
CA LEU A 411 -24.32 -0.33 1.26
C LEU A 411 -25.57 -0.80 0.47
N ILE A 412 -26.65 0.00 0.43
CA ILE A 412 -27.82 -0.27 -0.41
C ILE A 412 -27.44 -0.19 -1.90
N ASN A 413 -26.61 0.77 -2.31
CA ASN A 413 -26.12 0.87 -3.68
C ASN A 413 -25.24 -0.32 -4.06
N VAL A 414 -24.46 -0.85 -3.11
CA VAL A 414 -23.67 -2.08 -3.33
C VAL A 414 -24.59 -3.27 -3.60
N LEU A 415 -25.64 -3.46 -2.79
CA LEU A 415 -26.63 -4.53 -3.00
C LEU A 415 -27.44 -4.37 -4.30
N ARG A 416 -27.64 -3.13 -4.77
CA ARG A 416 -28.29 -2.85 -6.06
C ARG A 416 -27.38 -3.05 -7.26
N GLY A 417 -26.06 -3.18 -7.03
CA GLY A 417 -25.07 -3.30 -8.08
C GLY A 417 -24.65 -1.97 -8.72
N ASP A 418 -25.08 -0.83 -8.18
CA ASP A 418 -24.64 0.51 -8.62
C ASP A 418 -23.19 0.77 -8.20
N MET A 419 -22.82 0.25 -7.02
CA MET A 419 -21.52 0.42 -6.38
C MET A 419 -20.88 -0.93 -6.03
N SER A 420 -19.60 -0.91 -5.68
CA SER A 420 -18.87 -2.00 -5.02
C SER A 420 -18.47 -1.56 -3.61
N LEU A 421 -18.10 -2.49 -2.71
CA LEU A 421 -17.54 -2.08 -1.41
C LEU A 421 -16.25 -1.27 -1.60
N VAL A 422 -15.41 -1.69 -2.54
CA VAL A 422 -14.13 -1.04 -2.85
C VAL A 422 -14.09 -0.62 -4.31
N GLY A 423 -13.72 0.64 -4.55
CA GLY A 423 -13.68 1.23 -5.89
C GLY A 423 -13.26 2.70 -5.88
N PRO A 424 -13.14 3.33 -7.07
CA PRO A 424 -12.91 4.76 -7.22
C PRO A 424 -14.03 5.59 -6.56
N ARG A 425 -13.74 6.84 -6.20
CA ARG A 425 -14.77 7.75 -5.68
C ARG A 425 -15.88 7.94 -6.72
N PRO A 426 -17.17 7.83 -6.36
CA PRO A 426 -18.27 8.16 -7.28
C PRO A 426 -18.25 9.67 -7.60
N PRO A 427 -17.96 10.08 -8.85
CA PRO A 427 -17.87 11.49 -9.21
C PRO A 427 -19.23 12.13 -9.48
N LEU A 428 -19.26 13.45 -9.36
CA LEU A 428 -20.38 14.31 -9.74
C LEU A 428 -20.52 14.37 -11.28
N PRO A 429 -21.75 14.54 -11.82
CA PRO A 429 -21.94 14.73 -13.26
C PRO A 429 -21.10 15.86 -13.87
N HIS A 430 -20.98 16.99 -13.18
CA HIS A 430 -20.18 18.13 -13.67
C HIS A 430 -18.67 17.89 -13.59
N GLU A 431 -18.18 17.10 -12.62
CA GLU A 431 -16.76 16.69 -12.58
C GLU A 431 -16.44 15.88 -13.85
N VAL A 432 -17.30 14.92 -14.20
CA VAL A 432 -17.11 14.05 -15.38
C VAL A 432 -17.16 14.82 -16.70
N ALA A 433 -17.92 15.92 -16.76
CA ALA A 433 -17.96 16.77 -17.95
C ALA A 433 -16.59 17.38 -18.27
N GLY A 434 -15.78 17.69 -17.26
CA GLY A 434 -14.43 18.23 -17.40
C GLY A 434 -13.31 17.18 -17.52
N TYR A 435 -13.63 15.87 -17.57
CA TYR A 435 -12.60 14.83 -17.61
C TYR A 435 -11.92 14.73 -18.98
N GLU A 436 -10.59 14.78 -18.93
CA GLU A 436 -9.69 14.32 -19.99
C GLU A 436 -9.84 12.80 -20.22
N ASN A 437 -9.38 12.32 -21.38
CA ASN A 437 -9.63 10.96 -21.87
C ASN A 437 -9.10 9.85 -20.95
N ASP A 438 -7.94 10.08 -20.35
CA ASP A 438 -7.28 9.21 -19.38
C ASP A 438 -8.01 9.20 -18.02
N VAL A 439 -8.46 10.34 -17.52
CA VAL A 439 -9.24 10.44 -16.26
C VAL A 439 -10.56 9.66 -16.36
N ARG A 440 -11.18 9.59 -17.54
CA ARG A 440 -12.41 8.80 -17.78
C ARG A 440 -12.24 7.31 -17.51
N ARG A 441 -11.02 6.77 -17.52
CA ARG A 441 -10.75 5.36 -17.19
C ARG A 441 -11.23 4.99 -15.77
N ARG A 442 -11.35 5.95 -14.86
CA ARG A 442 -11.93 5.75 -13.52
C ARG A 442 -13.34 5.15 -13.56
N LEU A 443 -14.07 5.37 -14.66
CA LEU A 443 -15.44 4.89 -14.86
C LEU A 443 -15.51 3.45 -15.42
N LEU A 444 -14.38 2.77 -15.65
CA LEU A 444 -14.38 1.40 -16.19
C LEU A 444 -14.84 0.34 -15.17
N VAL A 445 -14.76 0.66 -13.88
CA VAL A 445 -15.23 -0.19 -12.77
C VAL A 445 -16.36 0.48 -12.01
N ARG A 446 -17.08 -0.30 -11.21
CA ARG A 446 -18.08 0.27 -10.29
C ARG A 446 -17.39 1.18 -9.27
N PRO A 447 -17.96 2.36 -8.96
CA PRO A 447 -17.45 3.19 -7.88
C PRO A 447 -17.59 2.47 -6.53
N GLY A 448 -16.72 2.84 -5.59
CA GLY A 448 -16.61 2.22 -4.28
C GLY A 448 -17.28 3.00 -3.16
N ALA A 449 -17.82 2.29 -2.16
CA ALA A 449 -18.16 2.89 -0.87
C ALA A 449 -16.89 3.31 -0.10
N THR A 450 -15.78 2.61 -0.31
CA THR A 450 -14.42 3.03 0.07
C THR A 450 -13.45 2.83 -1.10
N GLY A 451 -12.23 3.35 -0.99
CA GLY A 451 -11.22 3.24 -2.03
C GLY A 451 -9.83 3.67 -1.56
N LEU A 452 -8.86 3.64 -2.48
CA LEU A 452 -7.49 4.10 -2.18
C LEU A 452 -7.43 5.57 -1.81
N TRP A 453 -8.27 6.41 -2.42
CA TRP A 453 -8.42 7.82 -2.06
C TRP A 453 -8.86 7.99 -0.59
N GLN A 454 -9.74 7.11 -0.10
CA GLN A 454 -10.26 7.17 1.27
C GLN A 454 -9.18 6.85 2.32
N ILE A 455 -8.35 5.83 2.07
CA ILE A 455 -7.37 5.35 3.07
C ILE A 455 -6.01 6.09 3.01
N ASN A 456 -5.80 6.95 2.02
CA ASN A 456 -4.53 7.67 1.82
C ASN A 456 -4.64 9.20 1.97
N GLY A 457 -5.81 9.76 2.29
CA GLY A 457 -5.93 11.19 2.62
C GLY A 457 -7.34 11.80 2.58
N ARG A 458 -8.32 11.14 1.94
CA ARG A 458 -9.70 11.65 1.78
C ARG A 458 -9.69 13.07 1.18
N SER A 459 -10.29 14.03 1.88
CA SER A 459 -10.38 15.44 1.50
C SER A 459 -9.02 16.17 1.50
N ASP A 460 -7.98 15.63 2.14
CA ASP A 460 -6.66 16.27 2.18
C ASP A 460 -5.84 16.02 0.90
N LEU A 461 -6.27 15.11 0.02
CA LEU A 461 -5.60 14.84 -1.25
C LEU A 461 -5.78 16.00 -2.26
N SER A 462 -4.74 16.28 -3.04
CA SER A 462 -4.89 17.08 -4.26
C SER A 462 -5.74 16.34 -5.29
N TRP A 463 -6.29 17.08 -6.27
CA TRP A 463 -7.04 16.48 -7.37
C TRP A 463 -6.21 15.42 -8.10
N GLN A 464 -4.97 15.76 -8.47
CA GLN A 464 -4.05 14.89 -9.21
C GLN A 464 -3.74 13.61 -8.43
N GLU A 465 -3.51 13.71 -7.12
CA GLU A 465 -3.28 12.52 -6.29
C GLU A 465 -4.51 11.62 -6.20
N SER A 466 -5.71 12.21 -6.10
CA SER A 466 -6.96 11.44 -6.06
C SER A 466 -7.19 10.68 -7.36
N VAL A 467 -6.94 11.32 -8.50
CA VAL A 467 -7.03 10.72 -9.83
C VAL A 467 -6.01 9.60 -9.98
N ARG A 468 -4.75 9.83 -9.59
CA ARG A 468 -3.70 8.81 -9.64
C ARG A 468 -4.04 7.57 -8.84
N LEU A 469 -4.52 7.74 -7.59
CA LEU A 469 -4.92 6.61 -6.74
C LEU A 469 -6.10 5.83 -7.33
N ASP A 470 -7.09 6.52 -7.90
CA ASP A 470 -8.25 5.89 -8.52
C ASP A 470 -7.88 5.13 -9.79
N LEU A 471 -7.05 5.74 -10.66
CA LEU A 471 -6.53 5.08 -11.85
C LEU A 471 -5.71 3.84 -11.47
N TYR A 472 -4.79 3.98 -10.51
CA TYR A 472 -4.03 2.84 -9.99
C TYR A 472 -4.95 1.72 -9.49
N TYR A 473 -6.06 2.04 -8.82
CA TYR A 473 -7.03 1.04 -8.41
C TYR A 473 -7.70 0.36 -9.61
N VAL A 474 -8.27 1.13 -10.55
CA VAL A 474 -8.93 0.58 -11.76
C VAL A 474 -8.01 -0.38 -12.50
N GLU A 475 -6.73 -0.02 -12.55
CA GLU A 475 -5.72 -0.75 -13.29
C GLU A 475 -5.21 -2.01 -12.57
N ASN A 476 -5.33 -2.09 -11.24
CA ASN A 476 -4.60 -3.07 -10.44
C ASN A 476 -5.43 -3.73 -9.31
N TRP A 477 -6.75 -3.58 -9.32
CA TRP A 477 -7.62 -4.14 -8.29
C TRP A 477 -7.51 -5.68 -8.22
N SER A 478 -7.68 -6.22 -7.02
CA SER A 478 -7.77 -7.66 -6.76
C SER A 478 -8.62 -7.91 -5.52
N VAL A 479 -9.25 -9.08 -5.40
CA VAL A 479 -10.10 -9.43 -4.25
C VAL A 479 -9.33 -9.32 -2.93
N LEU A 480 -8.08 -9.81 -2.89
CA LEU A 480 -7.23 -9.67 -1.70
C LEU A 480 -6.84 -8.21 -1.43
N GLY A 481 -6.58 -7.43 -2.48
CA GLY A 481 -6.33 -5.99 -2.37
C GLY A 481 -7.53 -5.26 -1.76
N ASP A 482 -8.75 -5.61 -2.18
CA ASP A 482 -9.99 -5.04 -1.64
C ASP A 482 -10.13 -5.33 -0.14
N LEU A 483 -9.85 -6.56 0.31
CA LEU A 483 -9.86 -6.90 1.74
C LEU A 483 -8.85 -6.06 2.56
N VAL A 484 -7.66 -5.81 2.01
CA VAL A 484 -6.67 -4.93 2.64
C VAL A 484 -7.19 -3.48 2.73
N ILE A 485 -7.83 -2.98 1.66
CA ILE A 485 -8.42 -1.64 1.64
C ILE A 485 -9.55 -1.53 2.67
N LEU A 486 -10.42 -2.53 2.77
CA LEU A 486 -11.49 -2.59 3.79
C LEU A 486 -10.92 -2.57 5.20
N GLY A 487 -9.91 -3.39 5.49
CA GLY A 487 -9.24 -3.40 6.80
C GLY A 487 -8.61 -2.04 7.15
N ARG A 488 -7.96 -1.38 6.18
CA ARG A 488 -7.42 -0.01 6.37
C ARG A 488 -8.52 1.04 6.55
N THR A 489 -9.68 0.85 5.93
CA THR A 489 -10.83 1.75 6.04
C THR A 489 -11.37 1.79 7.47
N VAL A 490 -11.49 0.65 8.15
CA VAL A 490 -11.91 0.60 9.56
C VAL A 490 -11.02 1.47 10.44
N GLY A 491 -9.70 1.37 10.26
CA GLY A 491 -8.74 2.20 11.00
C GLY A 491 -8.86 3.70 10.69
N ALA A 492 -9.11 4.07 9.43
CA ALA A 492 -9.28 5.46 9.02
C ALA A 492 -10.57 6.08 9.59
N VAL A 493 -11.67 5.32 9.58
CA VAL A 493 -12.98 5.74 10.11
C VAL A 493 -12.93 5.94 11.62
N VAL A 494 -12.32 5.01 12.36
CA VAL A 494 -12.19 5.11 13.83
C VAL A 494 -11.33 6.31 14.26
N GLN A 495 -10.32 6.67 13.46
CA GLN A 495 -9.44 7.80 13.76
C GLN A 495 -10.01 9.16 13.36
N GLY A 496 -11.05 9.20 12.52
CA GLY A 496 -11.65 10.45 12.03
C GLY A 496 -10.72 11.35 11.21
N ARG A 497 -9.61 10.81 10.65
CA ARG A 497 -8.65 11.59 9.85
C ARG A 497 -9.27 12.04 8.53
N GLY A 498 -9.13 13.33 8.20
CA GLY A 498 -9.63 13.93 6.95
C GLY A 498 -11.15 13.99 6.83
N ALA A 499 -11.88 13.84 7.94
CA ALA A 499 -13.34 13.92 7.99
C ALA A 499 -13.76 15.26 8.61
N TYR A 500 -14.06 16.24 7.75
CA TYR A 500 -14.72 17.50 8.08
C TYR A 500 -15.96 17.64 7.21
#